data_AF-A0A4V5PIR0-F1
#
_entry.id   AF-A0A4V5PIR0-F1
#
_cell.length_a   1.000
_cell.length_b   1.000
_cell.length_c   1.000
_cell.angle_alpha   90.00
_cell.angle_beta   90.00
_cell.angle_gamma   90.00
#
_symmetry.space_group_name_H-M   'P 1'
#
loop_
_entity.id
_entity.type
_entity.pdbx_description
1 polymer ?
#
loop_
_entity_poly.entity_id
_entity_poly.type
_entity_poly.pdbx_seq_one_letter_code
_entity_poly.pdbx_strand_id
1 'polypeptide(L)'
;MGMNVSSGKSGGEPEVMVDINTTPLIDVMLVLLIMLIITIPIQMHAVKMNLPVGNPPPPPVQPEVVQIDIDFDGAMTWNGTPIPGQAALEAKFAQVAAEPVQAEIHLRPNKLAPYKDVALVMATAQREGATKIGLIGNEQYMQ
;
A
#
# COMPACT_ATOMS: atom_id res chain seq x y z
N MET A 1 -28.02 59.48 84.53
CA MET A 1 -28.38 58.60 83.38
C MET A 1 -27.12 57.82 83.04
N GLY A 2 -27.05 56.50 82.92
CA GLY A 2 -28.01 55.40 83.03
C GLY A 2 -27.20 54.10 83.14
N MET A 3 -27.79 53.11 83.79
CA MET A 3 -27.28 51.77 84.12
C MET A 3 -26.89 50.95 82.87
N ASN A 4 -26.04 49.91 83.00
CA ASN A 4 -26.52 48.55 83.25
C ASN A 4 -25.41 47.50 83.40
N VAL A 5 -25.68 46.54 84.26
CA VAL A 5 -24.90 45.37 84.67
C VAL A 5 -25.42 44.12 83.97
N SER A 6 -24.56 43.11 83.78
CA SER A 6 -24.98 41.71 83.59
C SER A 6 -23.81 40.81 84.02
N SER A 7 -23.84 40.21 85.21
CA SER A 7 -24.38 38.86 85.54
C SER A 7 -23.63 37.74 84.80
N GLY A 8 -22.83 36.87 85.45
CA GLY A 8 -23.24 35.83 86.40
C GLY A 8 -23.22 34.47 85.66
N LYS A 9 -22.26 33.55 85.86
CA LYS A 9 -22.00 32.57 86.96
C LYS A 9 -22.65 31.19 86.70
N SER A 10 -21.88 30.12 86.97
CA SER A 10 -22.27 28.72 87.28
C SER A 10 -22.50 27.79 86.09
N GLY A 11 -22.14 26.49 86.07
CA GLY A 11 -21.56 25.56 87.04
C GLY A 11 -21.63 24.17 86.38
N GLY A 12 -20.55 23.36 86.46
CA GLY A 12 -20.36 22.15 85.66
C GLY A 12 -20.80 20.85 86.35
N GLU A 13 -21.39 19.96 85.55
CA GLU A 13 -21.61 18.53 85.79
C GLU A 13 -20.64 17.71 84.91
N PRO A 14 -20.33 16.44 85.27
CA PRO A 14 -19.12 15.74 84.82
C PRO A 14 -19.15 15.30 83.35
N GLU A 15 -18.01 15.45 82.68
CA GLU A 15 -17.82 15.20 81.25
C GLU A 15 -17.71 13.70 80.95
N VAL A 16 -18.67 13.15 80.20
CA VAL A 16 -18.61 11.79 79.65
C VAL A 16 -17.67 11.82 78.44
N MET A 17 -16.53 11.14 78.52
CA MET A 17 -15.61 11.02 77.38
C MET A 17 -16.28 10.25 76.25
N VAL A 18 -16.61 10.95 75.16
CA VAL A 18 -17.13 10.37 73.93
C VAL A 18 -15.94 9.96 73.05
N ASP A 19 -15.72 8.67 72.90
CA ASP A 19 -14.75 8.14 71.92
C ASP A 19 -15.36 8.21 70.51
N ILE A 20 -14.68 8.90 69.59
CA ILE A 20 -15.16 9.04 68.21
C ILE A 20 -14.67 7.83 67.42
N ASN A 21 -15.60 7.02 66.93
CA ASN A 21 -15.28 5.91 66.03
C ASN A 21 -14.65 6.46 64.73
N THR A 22 -13.33 6.28 64.58
CA THR A 22 -12.57 6.75 63.40
C THR A 22 -12.70 5.81 62.20
N THR A 23 -12.98 4.51 62.43
CA THR A 23 -13.09 3.51 61.35
C THR A 23 -14.17 3.86 60.31
N PRO A 24 -15.41 4.24 60.70
CA PRO A 24 -16.42 4.67 59.72
C PRO A 24 -16.06 5.98 59.01
N LEU A 25 -15.33 6.88 59.69
CA LEU A 25 -14.92 8.17 59.13
C LEU A 25 -13.87 7.99 58.04
N ILE A 26 -12.93 7.07 58.23
CA ILE A 26 -11.90 6.73 57.23
C ILE A 26 -12.54 6.14 55.97
N ASP A 27 -13.55 5.28 56.11
CA ASP A 27 -14.26 4.68 54.97
C ASP A 27 -14.94 5.75 54.10
N VAL A 28 -15.66 6.67 54.73
CA VAL A 28 -16.29 7.81 54.03
C VAL A 28 -15.24 8.67 53.32
N MET A 29 -14.11 8.95 53.97
CA MET A 29 -13.03 9.73 53.36
C MET A 29 -12.40 9.02 52.16
N LEU A 30 -12.16 7.71 52.23
CA LEU A 30 -11.59 6.92 51.14
C LEU A 30 -12.53 6.89 49.92
N VAL A 31 -13.83 6.74 50.14
CA VAL A 31 -14.84 6.81 49.06
C VAL A 31 -14.78 8.15 48.33
N LEU A 32 -14.67 9.26 49.07
CA LEU A 32 -14.57 10.60 48.47
C LEU A 32 -13.29 10.78 47.64
N LEU A 33 -12.16 10.23 48.09
CA LEU A 33 -10.91 10.27 47.33
C LEU A 33 -10.99 9.47 46.03
N ILE A 34 -11.56 8.26 46.08
CA ILE A 34 -11.75 7.43 44.88
C ILE A 34 -12.66 8.15 43.89
N MET A 35 -13.78 8.73 44.36
CA MET A 35 -14.68 9.53 43.53
C MET A 35 -13.95 10.71 42.86
N LEU A 36 -13.10 11.42 43.60
CA LEU A 36 -12.30 12.52 43.03
C LEU A 36 -11.32 12.04 41.95
N ILE A 37 -10.68 10.88 42.15
CA ILE A 37 -9.72 10.34 41.18
C ILE A 37 -10.40 9.91 39.87
N ILE A 38 -11.54 9.22 39.95
CA ILE A 38 -12.21 8.66 38.75
C ILE A 38 -12.94 9.71 37.91
N THR A 39 -13.20 10.89 38.45
CA THR A 39 -13.96 11.95 37.76
C THR A 39 -13.13 12.73 36.73
N ILE A 40 -11.80 12.53 36.67
CA ILE A 40 -10.96 13.20 35.68
C ILE A 40 -11.14 12.51 34.31
N PRO A 41 -11.66 13.19 33.28
CA PRO A 41 -11.84 12.60 31.96
C PRO A 41 -10.49 12.46 31.24
N ILE A 42 -10.31 11.35 30.53
CA ILE A 42 -9.18 11.14 29.63
C ILE A 42 -9.23 12.13 28.45
N GLN A 43 -8.25 13.03 28.38
CA GLN A 43 -8.07 13.97 27.26
C GLN A 43 -7.44 13.23 26.07
N MET A 44 -8.26 12.85 25.09
CA MET A 44 -7.78 12.26 23.84
C MET A 44 -7.66 13.37 22.78
N HIS A 45 -6.44 13.72 22.37
CA HIS A 45 -6.23 14.63 21.25
C HIS A 45 -6.41 13.88 19.92
N ALA A 46 -7.63 13.91 19.36
CA ALA A 46 -7.87 13.42 18.01
C ALA A 46 -7.42 14.49 17.00
N VAL A 47 -6.22 14.33 16.44
CA VAL A 47 -5.79 15.14 15.29
C VAL A 47 -6.59 14.69 14.07
N LYS A 48 -7.54 15.52 13.63
CA LYS A 48 -8.23 15.31 12.34
C LYS A 48 -7.26 15.61 11.21
N MET A 49 -6.55 14.59 10.74
CA MET A 49 -5.67 14.70 9.58
C MET A 49 -6.52 14.61 8.30
N ASN A 50 -6.72 15.75 7.64
CA ASN A 50 -7.27 15.77 6.28
C ASN A 50 -6.16 15.36 5.31
N LEU A 51 -6.14 14.09 4.93
CA LEU A 51 -5.24 13.61 3.89
C LEU A 51 -5.72 14.16 2.54
N PRO A 52 -4.89 14.91 1.79
CA PRO A 52 -5.25 15.32 0.44
C PRO A 52 -5.39 14.07 -0.42
N VAL A 53 -6.58 13.86 -0.98
CA VAL A 53 -6.79 12.86 -2.03
C VAL A 53 -6.18 13.41 -3.31
N GLY A 54 -4.91 13.09 -3.56
CA GLY A 54 -4.31 13.36 -4.86
C GLY A 54 -5.08 12.65 -5.97
N ASN A 55 -5.09 13.24 -7.18
CA ASN A 55 -5.68 12.57 -8.33
C ASN A 55 -5.08 11.16 -8.49
N PRO A 56 -5.92 10.14 -8.75
CA PRO A 56 -5.42 8.80 -9.07
C PRO A 56 -4.43 8.88 -10.23
N PRO A 57 -3.33 8.11 -10.21
CA PRO A 57 -2.46 8.00 -11.37
C PRO A 57 -3.27 7.58 -12.60
N PRO A 58 -2.88 8.02 -13.82
CA PRO A 58 -3.53 7.58 -15.04
C PRO A 58 -3.55 6.04 -15.12
N PRO A 59 -4.58 5.44 -15.74
CA PRO A 59 -4.60 4.01 -15.99
C PRO A 59 -3.32 3.59 -16.73
N PRO A 60 -2.71 2.44 -16.38
CA PRO A 60 -1.56 1.93 -17.12
C PRO A 60 -1.94 1.70 -18.58
N VAL A 61 -1.16 2.28 -19.50
CA VAL A 61 -1.28 2.00 -20.93
C VAL A 61 -0.76 0.60 -21.17
N GLN A 62 -1.64 -0.29 -21.65
CA GLN A 62 -1.25 -1.66 -21.99
C GLN A 62 -0.36 -1.61 -23.24
N PRO A 63 0.82 -2.24 -23.23
CA PRO A 63 1.66 -2.34 -24.42
C PRO A 63 0.90 -3.06 -25.55
N GLU A 64 1.11 -2.63 -26.78
CA GLU A 64 0.66 -3.39 -27.95
C GLU A 64 1.40 -4.75 -27.97
N VAL A 65 0.71 -5.80 -28.42
CA VAL A 65 1.31 -7.12 -28.60
C VAL A 65 1.58 -7.34 -30.08
N VAL A 66 2.83 -7.61 -30.41
CA VAL A 66 3.27 -7.97 -31.76
C VAL A 66 3.62 -9.45 -31.78
N GLN A 67 3.08 -10.18 -32.75
CA GLN A 67 3.37 -11.58 -32.97
C GLN A 67 4.35 -11.75 -34.13
N ILE A 68 5.42 -12.51 -33.89
CA ILE A 68 6.36 -12.95 -34.92
C ILE A 68 6.25 -14.47 -35.03
N ASP A 69 5.74 -14.95 -36.16
CA ASP A 69 5.70 -16.38 -36.44
C ASP A 69 6.85 -16.74 -37.39
N ILE A 70 7.56 -17.82 -37.08
CA ILE A 70 8.60 -18.41 -37.94
C ILE A 70 8.11 -19.78 -38.40
N ASP A 71 7.99 -19.98 -39.71
CA ASP A 71 7.52 -21.24 -40.27
C ASP A 71 8.65 -22.27 -40.47
N PHE A 72 8.32 -23.51 -40.85
CA PHE A 72 9.27 -24.62 -41.00
C PHE A 72 10.34 -24.38 -42.08
N ASP A 73 10.07 -23.52 -43.05
CA ASP A 73 10.99 -23.13 -44.12
C ASP A 73 11.85 -21.90 -43.77
N GLY A 74 11.66 -21.34 -42.57
CA GLY A 74 12.32 -20.11 -42.11
C GLY A 74 11.62 -18.83 -42.56
N ALA A 75 10.45 -18.91 -43.21
CA ALA A 75 9.65 -17.73 -43.51
C ALA A 75 9.17 -17.06 -42.22
N MET A 76 9.32 -15.74 -42.15
CA MET A 76 8.95 -14.94 -40.98
C MET A 76 7.77 -14.04 -41.31
N THR A 77 6.82 -13.95 -40.38
CA THR A 77 5.70 -13.01 -40.50
C THR A 77 5.63 -12.11 -39.27
N TRP A 78 5.26 -10.85 -39.48
CA TRP A 78 5.00 -9.84 -38.46
C TRP A 78 3.50 -9.56 -38.42
N ASN A 79 2.80 -9.97 -37.37
CA ASN A 79 1.34 -9.89 -37.27
C ASN A 79 0.64 -10.46 -38.52
N GLY A 80 1.14 -11.59 -39.04
CA GLY A 80 0.63 -12.24 -40.25
C GLY A 80 1.10 -11.59 -41.58
N THR A 81 1.88 -10.51 -41.53
CA THR A 81 2.46 -9.89 -42.74
C THR A 81 3.84 -10.47 -43.01
N PRO A 82 4.13 -11.02 -44.20
CA PRO A 82 5.45 -11.55 -44.53
C PRO A 82 6.55 -10.49 -44.40
N ILE A 83 7.68 -10.87 -43.81
CA ILE A 83 8.86 -10.01 -43.70
C ILE A 83 9.84 -10.37 -44.82
N PRO A 84 10.09 -9.48 -45.80
CA PRO A 84 11.04 -9.75 -46.87
C PRO A 84 12.48 -9.57 -46.39
N GLY A 85 12.99 -10.57 -45.67
CA GLY A 85 14.38 -10.67 -45.25
C GLY A 85 14.78 -9.80 -44.05
N GLN A 86 16.08 -9.85 -43.73
CA GLN A 86 16.62 -9.31 -42.49
C GLN A 86 16.51 -7.78 -42.37
N ALA A 87 16.73 -7.02 -43.45
CA ALA A 87 16.65 -5.55 -43.40
C ALA A 87 15.24 -5.05 -43.03
N ALA A 88 14.19 -5.74 -43.48
CA ALA A 88 12.82 -5.40 -43.11
C ALA A 88 12.52 -5.74 -41.64
N LEU A 89 13.09 -6.83 -41.13
CA LEU A 89 13.00 -7.20 -39.71
C LEU A 89 13.67 -6.16 -38.81
N GLU A 90 14.87 -5.71 -39.18
CA GLU A 90 15.62 -4.67 -38.48
C GLU A 90 14.81 -3.36 -38.41
N ALA A 91 14.25 -2.93 -39.54
CA ALA A 91 13.41 -1.72 -39.59
C ALA A 91 12.18 -1.82 -38.69
N LYS A 92 11.55 -3.00 -38.59
CA LYS A 92 10.40 -3.23 -37.71
C LYS A 92 10.80 -3.17 -36.23
N PHE A 93 11.91 -3.79 -35.84
CA PHE A 93 12.39 -3.71 -34.46
C PHE A 93 12.84 -2.30 -34.07
N ALA A 94 13.47 -1.56 -34.98
CA ALA A 94 13.83 -0.16 -34.75
C ALA A 94 12.59 0.73 -34.53
N GLN A 95 11.48 0.47 -35.24
CA GLN A 95 10.21 1.16 -35.00
C GLN A 95 9.67 0.86 -33.60
N VAL A 96 9.63 -0.41 -33.20
CA VAL A 96 9.16 -0.82 -31.86
C VAL A 96 10.03 -0.22 -30.75
N ALA A 97 11.35 -0.18 -30.95
CA ALA A 97 12.28 0.38 -29.97
C ALA A 97 12.12 1.90 -29.79
N ALA A 98 11.64 2.61 -30.82
CA ALA A 98 11.40 4.04 -30.79
C ALA A 98 10.07 4.45 -30.12
N GLU A 99 9.17 3.49 -29.84
CA GLU A 99 7.91 3.77 -29.18
C GLU A 99 8.10 4.12 -27.69
N PRO A 100 7.34 5.09 -27.15
CA PRO A 100 7.45 5.49 -25.74
C PRO A 100 7.05 4.35 -24.78
N VAL A 101 6.17 3.46 -25.22
CA VAL A 101 5.83 2.21 -24.54
C VAL A 101 6.11 1.09 -25.52
N GLN A 102 7.27 0.43 -25.41
CA GLN A 102 7.64 -0.67 -26.29
C GLN A 102 6.56 -1.77 -26.26
N ALA A 103 6.12 -2.16 -27.45
CA ALA A 103 5.29 -3.33 -27.68
C ALA A 103 5.95 -4.62 -27.14
N GLU A 104 5.12 -5.55 -26.68
CA GLU A 104 5.54 -6.89 -26.27
C GLU A 104 5.57 -7.81 -27.50
N ILE A 105 6.75 -8.34 -27.80
CA ILE A 105 6.99 -9.17 -28.96
C ILE A 105 6.84 -10.63 -28.54
N HIS A 106 5.87 -11.31 -29.11
CA HIS A 106 5.63 -12.74 -28.95
C HIS A 106 6.23 -13.50 -30.13
N LEU A 107 7.32 -14.20 -29.88
CA LEU A 107 7.99 -15.05 -30.86
C LEU A 107 7.42 -16.47 -30.81
N ARG A 108 6.82 -16.92 -31.92
CA ARG A 108 6.26 -18.26 -32.07
C ARG A 108 6.98 -19.03 -33.19
N PRO A 109 7.97 -19.85 -32.83
CA PRO A 109 8.62 -20.71 -33.81
C PRO A 109 7.79 -21.98 -34.08
N ASN A 110 7.65 -22.34 -35.36
CA ASN A 110 7.19 -23.68 -35.76
C ASN A 110 8.14 -24.74 -35.20
N LYS A 111 7.60 -25.91 -34.79
CA LYS A 111 8.37 -27.03 -34.24
C LYS A 111 9.54 -27.48 -35.11
N LEU A 112 9.43 -27.32 -36.42
CA LEU A 112 10.46 -27.70 -37.41
C LEU A 112 11.32 -26.51 -37.87
N ALA A 113 11.08 -25.30 -37.35
CA ALA A 113 11.83 -24.12 -37.72
C ALA A 113 13.32 -24.27 -37.36
N PRO A 114 14.26 -23.91 -38.24
CA PRO A 114 15.67 -23.94 -37.93
C PRO A 114 16.01 -23.01 -36.77
N TYR A 115 16.77 -23.49 -35.78
CA TYR A 115 17.19 -22.69 -34.63
C TYR A 115 17.92 -21.40 -35.02
N LYS A 116 18.67 -21.42 -36.12
CA LYS A 116 19.37 -20.24 -36.67
C LYS A 116 18.43 -19.07 -36.93
N ASP A 117 17.19 -19.33 -37.35
CA ASP A 117 16.23 -18.30 -37.74
C ASP A 117 15.59 -17.69 -36.50
N VAL A 118 15.31 -18.52 -35.48
CA VAL A 118 14.89 -18.07 -34.15
C VAL A 118 15.98 -17.21 -33.49
N ALA A 119 17.23 -17.69 -33.52
CA ALA A 119 18.37 -16.98 -32.98
C ALA A 119 18.62 -15.66 -33.71
N LEU A 120 18.44 -15.62 -35.04
CA LEU A 120 18.53 -14.40 -35.84
C LEU A 120 17.52 -13.35 -35.38
N VAL A 121 16.25 -13.74 -35.16
CA VAL A 121 15.21 -12.82 -34.69
C VAL A 121 15.56 -12.27 -33.31
N MET A 122 15.96 -13.14 -32.38
CA MET A 122 16.33 -12.71 -31.02
C MET A 122 17.56 -11.78 -31.01
N ALA A 123 18.59 -12.10 -31.79
CA ALA A 123 19.79 -11.28 -31.90
C ALA A 123 19.48 -9.90 -32.54
N THR A 124 18.65 -9.88 -33.58
CA THR A 124 18.22 -8.65 -34.25
C THR A 124 17.46 -7.75 -33.29
N ALA A 125 16.49 -8.31 -32.57
CA ALA A 125 15.71 -7.56 -31.59
C ALA A 125 16.57 -6.96 -30.48
N GLN A 126 17.50 -7.75 -29.94
CA GLN A 126 18.43 -7.28 -28.92
C GLN A 126 19.31 -6.13 -29.43
N ARG A 127 19.78 -6.22 -30.69
CA ARG A 127 20.62 -5.20 -31.31
C ARG A 127 19.88 -3.90 -31.57
N GLU A 128 18.62 -3.96 -32.00
CA GLU A 128 17.78 -2.79 -32.24
C GLU A 128 17.14 -2.22 -30.97
N GLY A 129 17.31 -2.87 -29.81
CA GLY A 129 16.84 -2.38 -28.52
C GLY A 129 15.38 -2.73 -28.18
N ALA A 130 14.80 -3.72 -28.86
CA ALA A 130 13.49 -4.28 -28.51
C ALA A 130 13.65 -5.27 -27.32
N THR A 131 13.37 -4.78 -26.12
CA THR A 131 13.71 -5.49 -24.87
C THR A 131 12.64 -6.47 -24.39
N LYS A 132 11.39 -6.29 -24.82
CA LYS A 132 10.25 -7.10 -24.39
C LYS A 132 9.95 -8.22 -25.38
N ILE A 133 10.77 -9.26 -25.38
CA ILE A 133 10.53 -10.48 -26.18
C ILE A 133 10.17 -11.66 -25.27
N GLY A 134 9.08 -12.33 -25.61
CA GLY A 134 8.65 -13.60 -25.03
C GLY A 134 8.58 -14.69 -26.11
N LEU A 135 9.14 -15.86 -25.82
CA LEU A 135 8.93 -17.07 -26.62
C LEU A 135 7.63 -17.73 -26.18
N ILE A 136 6.70 -17.94 -27.11
CA ILE A 136 5.41 -18.59 -26.86
C ILE A 136 5.34 -19.93 -27.60
N GLY A 137 4.66 -20.92 -27.00
CA GLY A 137 4.56 -22.27 -27.56
C GLY A 137 5.75 -23.19 -27.26
N ASN A 138 6.58 -22.84 -26.28
CA ASN A 138 7.68 -23.70 -25.80
C ASN A 138 7.21 -25.08 -25.27
N GLU A 139 5.96 -25.18 -24.84
CA GLU A 139 5.27 -26.40 -24.44
C GLU A 139 5.23 -27.48 -25.55
N GLN A 140 5.33 -27.10 -26.82
CA GLN A 140 5.37 -28.05 -27.96
C GLN A 140 6.72 -28.77 -28.14
N TYR A 141 7.77 -28.32 -27.44
CA TYR A 141 9.14 -28.83 -27.50
C TYR A 141 9.53 -29.68 -26.29
N MET A 142 8.70 -29.74 -25.24
CA MET A 142 8.97 -30.52 -24.02
C MET A 142 8.49 -31.98 -24.08
N GLN A 143 8.18 -32.51 -25.26
CA GLN A 143 7.83 -33.93 -25.48
C GLN A 143 8.81 -34.61 -26.42
#